data_AF-A0A1S2M115-F1
#
_entry.id   AF-A0A1S2M115-F1
#
_cell.length_a   1.000
_cell.length_b   1.000
_cell.length_c   1.000
_cell.angle_alpha   90.00
_cell.angle_beta   90.00
_cell.angle_gamma   90.00
#
_symmetry.space_group_name_H-M   'P 1'
#
loop_
_entity.id
_entity.type
_entity.pdbx_description
1 polymer ?
#
loop_
_entity_poly.entity_id
_entity_poly.type
_entity_poly.pdbx_seq_one_letter_code
_entity_poly.pdbx_strand_id
1 'polypeptide(L)' 'MLSNIGIPGLILILVIALVIFGPKKLPEIGRAMGQTLKEFKKSTRELTSEFEDDDKKSKTSEKLENAEK' A
#
# COMPACT_ATOMS: atom_id res chain seq x y z
N MET A 1 0.65 33.36 5.86
CA MET A 1 1.97 33.60 5.22
C MET A 1 2.61 32.33 4.68
N LEU A 2 2.51 31.18 5.36
CA LEU A 2 3.04 29.89 4.85
C LEU A 2 2.22 29.27 3.71
N SER A 3 0.92 29.56 3.59
CA SER A 3 0.06 29.04 2.51
C SER A 3 0.39 29.59 1.11
N ASN A 4 1.20 30.66 1.02
CA ASN A 4 1.72 31.17 -0.26
C ASN A 4 2.99 30.43 -0.71
N ILE A 5 3.62 29.63 0.18
CA ILE A 5 4.68 28.68 -0.16
C ILE A 5 4.01 27.39 -0.65
N GLY A 6 3.27 27.49 -1.74
CA GLY A 6 2.68 26.31 -2.39
C GLY A 6 3.74 25.40 -3.02
N ILE A 7 3.36 24.77 -4.13
CA ILE A 7 4.25 23.94 -4.95
C ILE A 7 5.66 24.54 -5.20
N PRO A 8 5.83 25.87 -5.41
CA PRO A 8 7.16 26.45 -5.62
C PRO A 8 8.14 26.25 -4.46
N GLY A 9 7.71 26.35 -3.20
CA GLY A 9 8.63 26.16 -2.07
C GLY A 9 8.94 24.69 -1.81
N LEU A 10 8.01 23.78 -2.11
CA LEU A 10 8.27 22.34 -2.08
C LEU A 10 9.36 21.98 -3.11
N ILE A 11 9.31 22.56 -4.31
CA ILE A 11 10.35 22.37 -5.33
C ILE A 11 11.71 22.86 -4.84
N LEU A 12 11.79 24.01 -4.18
CA LEU A 12 13.05 24.52 -3.64
C LEU A 12 13.68 23.56 -2.62
N ILE A 13 12.87 23.04 -1.69
CA ILE A 13 13.31 22.02 -0.72
C ILE A 13 13.78 20.75 -1.44
N LEU A 14 13.04 20.31 -2.46
CA LEU A 14 13.39 19.15 -3.27
C LEU A 14 14.75 19.35 -3.96
N VAL A 15 15.02 20.53 -4.53
CA VAL A 15 16.30 20.84 -5.17
C VAL A 15 17.45 20.76 -4.16
N ILE A 16 17.30 21.34 -2.96
CA ILE A 16 18.32 21.26 -1.91
C ILE A 16 18.57 19.80 -1.50
N ALA A 17 17.50 19.03 -1.30
CA ALA A 17 17.59 17.61 -1.00
C ALA A 17 18.29 16.82 -2.13
N LEU A 18 17.99 17.14 -3.39
CA LEU A 18 18.63 16.54 -4.57
C LEU A 18 20.11 16.90 -4.69
N VAL A 19 20.55 18.06 -4.21
CA VAL A 19 21.98 18.41 -4.19
C VAL A 19 22.72 17.57 -3.14
N ILE A 20 22.12 17.37 -1.96
CA ILE A 20 22.72 16.60 -0.86
C ILE A 20 22.71 15.09 -1.17
N PHE A 21 21.55 14.56 -1.56
CA PHE A 21 21.36 13.12 -1.77
C PHE A 21 21.63 12.69 -3.21
N GLY A 22 21.47 13.57 -4.20
CA GLY A 22 21.59 13.25 -5.62
C GLY A 22 20.26 12.80 -6.24
N PRO A 23 20.00 13.11 -7.53
CA PRO A 23 18.74 12.78 -8.20
C PRO A 23 18.52 11.29 -8.45
N LYS A 24 19.58 10.48 -8.39
CA LYS A 24 19.47 9.02 -8.56
C LYS A 24 19.01 8.31 -7.29
N LYS A 25 19.29 8.86 -6.09
CA LYS A 25 18.97 8.19 -4.81
C LYS A 25 17.48 8.18 -4.50
N LEU A 26 16.76 9.27 -4.80
CA LEU A 26 15.31 9.35 -4.55
C LEU A 26 14.51 8.26 -5.29
N PRO A 27 14.70 8.04 -6.61
CA PRO A 27 14.06 6.94 -7.34
C PRO A 27 14.52 5.56 -6.87
N GLU A 28 15.78 5.41 -6.48
CA GLU A 28 16.35 4.15 -5.99
C GLU A 28 15.69 3.72 -4.67
N ILE A 29 15.59 4.64 -3.70
CA ILE A 29 14.90 4.41 -2.42
C ILE A 29 13.42 4.14 -2.66
N GLY A 30 12.77 4.90 -3.54
CA GLY A 30 11.35 4.68 -3.88
C GLY A 30 11.09 3.32 -4.51
N ARG A 31 12.01 2.81 -5.35
CA ARG A 31 11.92 1.46 -5.92
C ARG A 31 12.08 0.38 -4.86
N ALA A 32 13.07 0.51 -3.98
CA ALA A 32 13.28 -0.44 -2.88
C ALA A 32 12.08 -0.48 -1.93
N MET A 33 11.64 0.69 -1.43
CA MET A 33 10.45 0.78 -0.58
C MET A 33 9.18 0.32 -1.29
N GLY A 34 9.03 0.61 -2.58
CA GLY A 34 7.89 0.18 -3.37
C GLY A 34 7.81 -1.33 -3.55
N GLN A 35 8.95 -2.01 -3.71
CA GLN A 35 9.02 -3.47 -3.74
C GLN A 35 8.60 -4.06 -2.39
N THR A 36 9.14 -3.53 -1.28
CA THR A 36 8.76 -3.95 0.07
C THR A 36 7.27 -3.75 0.33
N LEU A 37 6.71 -2.58 -0.01
CA LEU A 37 5.29 -2.29 0.19
C LEU A 37 4.40 -3.18 -0.69
N LYS A 38 4.85 -3.52 -1.90
CA LYS A 38 4.15 -4.44 -2.80
C LYS A 38 4.09 -5.86 -2.23
N GLU A 39 5.21 -6.36 -1.73
CA GLU A 39 5.28 -7.68 -1.08
C GLU A 39 4.46 -7.70 0.21
N PHE A 40 4.60 -6.67 1.04
CA PHE A 40 3.79 -6.51 2.25
C PHE A 40 2.30 -6.54 1.94
N LYS A 41 1.84 -5.75 0.96
CA LYS A 41 0.43 -5.75 0.53
C LYS A 41 -0.04 -7.13 0.04
N LYS A 42 0.82 -7.86 -0.69
CA LYS A 42 0.51 -9.20 -1.18
C LYS A 42 0.34 -10.17 -0.02
N SER A 43 1.28 -10.20 0.92
CA SER A 43 1.22 -11.06 2.10
C SER A 43 0.04 -10.71 3.00
N THR A 44 -0.23 -9.42 3.24
CA THR A 44 -1.43 -9.01 3.99
C THR A 44 -2.71 -9.48 3.31
N ARG A 45 -2.79 -9.37 1.97
CA ARG A 45 -3.97 -9.82 1.23
C ARG A 45 -4.15 -11.33 1.31
N GLU A 46 -3.09 -12.11 1.18
CA GLU A 46 -3.16 -13.57 1.32
C GLU A 46 -3.64 -13.97 2.73
N LEU A 47 -3.11 -13.35 3.77
CA LEU A 47 -3.57 -13.55 5.14
C LEU A 47 -5.05 -13.20 5.31
N THR A 48 -5.47 -12.01 4.87
CA THR A 48 -6.88 -11.58 4.98
C THR A 48 -7.82 -12.46 4.16
N SER A 49 -7.42 -12.88 2.96
CA SER A 49 -8.25 -13.76 2.12
C SER A 49 -8.39 -15.17 2.70
N GLU A 50 -7.37 -15.69 3.40
CA GLU A 50 -7.49 -16.99 4.09
C GLU A 50 -8.50 -16.92 5.25
N PHE A 51 -8.55 -15.79 5.98
CA PHE A 51 -9.59 -15.55 6.99
C PHE A 51 -10.98 -15.33 6.38
N GLU A 52 -11.08 -14.65 5.23
CA GLU A 52 -12.37 -14.41 4.55
C GLU A 52 -12.94 -15.66 3.84
N ASP A 53 -12.09 -16.58 3.37
CA ASP A 53 -12.54 -17.83 2.73
C ASP A 53 -13.04 -18.87 3.75
N ASP A 54 -12.51 -18.88 4.97
CA ASP A 54 -13.06 -19.70 6.08
C ASP A 54 -14.47 -19.21 6.50
N ASP A 55 -14.68 -17.90 6.55
CA ASP A 55 -15.99 -17.29 6.82
C ASP A 55 -17.01 -17.52 5.68
N LYS A 56 -16.56 -17.57 4.41
CA LYS A 56 -17.44 -17.85 3.27
C LYS A 56 -17.82 -19.33 3.15
N LYS A 57 -16.90 -20.26 3.45
CA LYS A 57 -17.21 -21.70 3.44
C LYS A 57 -18.25 -22.07 4.49
N SER A 58 -18.17 -21.46 5.68
CA SER A 58 -19.16 -21.68 6.75
C SER A 58 -20.57 -21.24 6.34
N LYS A 59 -20.71 -20.08 5.66
CA LYS A 59 -22.03 -19.54 5.28
C LYS A 59 -22.67 -20.22 4.07
N THR A 60 -21.89 -20.85 3.19
CA THR A 60 -22.46 -21.64 2.08
C THR A 60 -22.97 -23.00 2.56
N SER A 61 -22.33 -23.61 3.56
CA SER A 61 -22.75 -24.91 4.09
C SER A 61 -24.07 -24.83 4.90
N GLU A 62 -24.28 -23.78 5.70
CA GLU A 62 -25.55 -23.57 6.43
C GLU A 62 -26.75 -23.30 5.49
N LYS A 63 -26.50 -22.69 4.32
CA LYS A 63 -27.58 -22.35 3.38
C LYS A 63 -28.08 -23.55 2.57
N LEU A 64 -27.24 -24.56 2.37
CA LEU A 64 -27.59 -25.79 1.66
C LEU A 64 -28.36 -26.76 2.57
N GLU A 65 -28.00 -26.85 3.85
CA GLU A 65 -28.70 -27.72 4.82
C GLU A 65 -30.15 -27.28 5.09
N ASN A 66 -30.42 -25.97 5.11
CA ASN A 66 -31.77 -25.43 5.29
C ASN A 66 -32.64 -25.44 4.02
N ALA A 67 -32.10 -25.81 2.86
CA ALA A 67 -32.86 -25.93 1.61
C ALA A 67 -33.37 -27.36 1.34
N GLU A 68 -32.83 -28.37 2.03
CA GLU A 68 -33.26 -29.77 1.94
C GLU A 68 -34.20 -30.21 3.09
N LYS A 69 -34.49 -29.35 4.07
CA LYS A 69 -35.53 -29.54 5.09
C LYS A 69 -36.78 -28.73 4.74
#